data_AF-A4FSF3-F1
#
_entry.id   AF-A4FSF3-F1
#
_cell.length_a   1.000
_cell.length_b   1.000
_cell.length_c   1.000
_cell.angle_alpha   90.00
_cell.angle_beta   90.00
_cell.angle_gamma   90.00
#
_symmetry.space_group_name_H-M   'P 1'
#
loop_
_entity.id
_entity.type
_entity.pdbx_description
1 polymer ?
#
loop_
_entity_poly.entity_id
_entity_poly.type
_entity_poly.pdbx_seq_one_letter_code
_entity_poly.pdbx_strand_id
1 'polypeptide(L)'
;KSSPVNTMGTSLLSPINIPAALSFTSVSTCELEDPLMPRRSSSGGLLSPDVESPKTEAEQDGFYLLKKDSQRRMTLTRVLSQDEKTICEEWMKIKQGVEETILTMNHLEILMRGLKEYIPEQNRAVVENAIHTLKEELDFDAAAINQLHLAIYLFQDAVNHV
;
A
#
# COMPACT_ATOMS: atom_id res chain seq x y z
N LYS A 1 -11.83 53.93 36.23
CA LYS A 1 -12.86 52.91 36.49
C LYS A 1 -13.95 53.09 35.43
N SER A 2 -14.31 52.01 34.73
CA SER A 2 -15.44 51.83 33.79
C SER A 2 -15.14 51.87 32.28
N SER A 3 -15.06 50.66 31.68
CA SER A 3 -15.61 50.17 30.39
C SER A 3 -14.80 48.93 29.91
N PRO A 4 -15.32 48.00 29.06
CA PRO A 4 -16.67 47.85 28.49
C PRO A 4 -17.30 46.45 28.68
N VAL A 5 -18.52 46.35 28.16
CA VAL A 5 -19.41 45.18 28.08
C VAL A 5 -18.83 44.09 27.15
N ASN A 6 -18.91 42.83 27.56
CA ASN A 6 -18.51 41.69 26.74
C ASN A 6 -19.77 41.05 26.12
N THR A 7 -19.96 41.23 24.82
CA THR A 7 -21.08 40.64 24.08
C THR A 7 -20.77 39.17 23.79
N MET A 8 -21.59 38.29 24.36
CA MET A 8 -21.67 36.87 24.05
C MET A 8 -21.99 36.65 22.56
N GLY A 9 -21.01 36.17 21.79
CA GLY A 9 -21.22 35.60 20.47
C GLY A 9 -21.21 34.08 20.56
N THR A 10 -22.38 33.45 20.57
CA THR A 10 -22.53 32.00 20.44
C THR A 10 -22.35 31.62 18.96
N SER A 11 -21.15 31.22 18.55
CA SER A 11 -20.91 30.63 17.24
C SER A 11 -21.41 29.18 17.24
N LEU A 12 -22.68 28.99 16.86
CA LEU A 12 -23.26 27.67 16.59
C LEU A 12 -22.69 27.15 15.26
N LEU A 13 -22.01 26.00 15.31
CA LEU A 13 -21.52 25.29 14.13
C LEU A 13 -22.69 24.80 13.28
N SER A 14 -22.57 24.90 11.95
CA SER A 14 -23.49 24.31 10.98
C SER A 14 -23.51 22.77 11.11
N PRO A 15 -24.67 22.09 11.03
CA PRO A 15 -24.70 20.62 11.01
C PRO A 15 -24.01 20.05 9.76
N ILE A 16 -23.18 19.03 9.96
CA ILE A 16 -22.55 18.24 8.89
C ILE A 16 -23.64 17.40 8.22
N ASN A 17 -23.89 17.64 6.93
CA ASN A 17 -24.80 16.85 6.12
C ASN A 17 -24.03 15.68 5.47
N ILE A 18 -24.20 14.46 5.98
CA ILE A 18 -23.62 13.24 5.42
C ILE A 18 -24.62 12.68 4.39
N PRO A 19 -24.29 12.61 3.09
CA PRO A 19 -25.15 11.90 2.14
C PRO A 19 -25.14 10.40 2.48
N ALA A 20 -26.35 9.85 2.60
CA ALA A 20 -26.60 8.46 2.95
C ALA A 20 -25.94 7.49 1.96
N ALA A 21 -25.48 6.36 2.50
CA ALA A 21 -24.82 5.27 1.78
C ALA A 21 -25.58 4.85 0.52
N LEU A 22 -24.85 4.72 -0.59
CA LEU A 22 -25.35 4.06 -1.78
C LEU A 22 -25.48 2.56 -1.48
N SER A 23 -26.71 2.14 -1.20
CA SER A 23 -27.11 0.74 -1.08
C SER A 23 -26.92 0.04 -2.42
N PHE A 24 -26.01 -0.93 -2.48
CA PHE A 24 -25.90 -1.87 -3.60
C PHE A 24 -27.04 -2.89 -3.46
N THR A 25 -28.15 -2.68 -4.16
CA THR A 25 -29.16 -3.73 -4.34
C THR A 25 -28.86 -4.47 -5.64
N SER A 26 -28.27 -5.66 -5.51
CA SER A 26 -28.25 -6.67 -6.58
C SER A 26 -29.69 -7.12 -6.86
N VAL A 27 -30.12 -7.05 -8.11
CA VAL A 27 -31.33 -7.75 -8.58
C VAL A 27 -31.08 -8.28 -9.98
N SER A 28 -30.95 -9.61 -10.07
CA SER A 28 -31.26 -10.36 -11.28
C SER A 28 -32.73 -10.20 -11.59
N THR A 29 -33.09 -9.89 -12.84
CA THR A 29 -34.37 -10.30 -13.41
C THR A 29 -34.22 -10.40 -14.93
N CYS A 30 -34.29 -11.64 -15.42
CA CYS A 30 -34.56 -11.96 -16.82
C CYS A 30 -36.05 -11.73 -17.06
N GLU A 31 -36.44 -10.99 -18.08
CA GLU A 31 -37.81 -11.02 -18.63
C GLU A 31 -37.76 -10.76 -20.14
N LEU A 32 -38.67 -11.45 -20.84
CA LEU A 32 -38.87 -11.71 -22.26
C LEU A 32 -38.85 -10.48 -23.21
N GLU A 33 -38.60 -10.76 -24.51
CA GLU A 33 -39.60 -10.72 -25.61
C GLU A 33 -38.87 -10.84 -26.97
N ASP A 34 -39.17 -11.91 -27.73
CA ASP A 34 -38.95 -11.98 -29.20
C ASP A 34 -40.11 -11.20 -29.85
N PRO A 35 -39.93 -10.43 -30.96
CA PRO A 35 -40.19 -11.07 -32.25
C PRO A 35 -39.45 -10.47 -33.49
N LEU A 36 -39.24 -11.35 -34.47
CA LEU A 36 -39.07 -11.12 -35.92
C LEU A 36 -37.65 -10.90 -36.48
N MET A 37 -37.15 -11.96 -37.11
CA MET A 37 -36.12 -11.90 -38.14
C MET A 37 -36.64 -11.25 -39.43
N PRO A 38 -35.88 -10.31 -40.03
CA PRO A 38 -35.69 -10.31 -41.46
C PRO A 38 -34.24 -10.68 -41.79
N ARG A 39 -34.10 -11.84 -42.43
CA ARG A 39 -32.92 -12.23 -43.20
C ARG A 39 -32.65 -11.14 -44.25
N ARG A 40 -31.47 -10.50 -44.25
CA ARG A 40 -30.85 -10.03 -45.50
C ARG A 40 -29.36 -9.70 -45.41
N SER A 41 -28.65 -10.35 -46.32
CA SER A 41 -27.44 -9.90 -47.02
C SER A 41 -26.15 -9.72 -46.23
N SER A 42 -25.32 -10.76 -46.32
CA SER A 42 -23.86 -10.63 -46.35
C SER A 42 -23.44 -9.72 -47.52
N SER A 43 -22.84 -8.58 -47.21
CA SER A 43 -21.85 -7.94 -48.08
C SER A 43 -20.69 -7.52 -47.20
N GLY A 44 -19.54 -8.12 -47.46
CA GLY A 44 -18.33 -7.95 -46.67
C GLY A 44 -17.90 -6.49 -46.56
N GLY A 45 -17.55 -6.12 -45.33
CA GLY A 45 -16.62 -5.05 -45.03
C GLY A 45 -15.74 -5.59 -43.93
N LEU A 46 -14.48 -5.92 -44.26
CA LEU A 46 -13.45 -6.10 -43.25
C LEU A 46 -13.13 -4.71 -42.70
N LEU A 47 -13.95 -4.24 -41.76
CA LEU A 47 -13.58 -3.14 -40.91
C LEU A 47 -13.13 -3.79 -39.61
N SER A 48 -11.82 -3.77 -39.40
CA SER A 48 -11.22 -3.95 -38.08
C SER A 48 -12.06 -3.19 -37.05
N PRO A 49 -12.34 -3.75 -35.86
CA PRO A 49 -13.01 -2.97 -34.83
C PRO A 49 -12.19 -1.69 -34.63
N ASP A 50 -12.83 -0.53 -34.77
CA ASP A 50 -12.26 0.73 -34.35
C ASP A 50 -11.85 0.57 -32.87
N VAL A 51 -10.54 0.65 -32.63
CA VAL A 51 -9.93 0.57 -31.31
C VAL A 51 -10.19 1.89 -30.59
N GLU A 52 -11.40 2.08 -30.08
CA GLU A 52 -11.67 3.06 -29.03
C GLU A 52 -12.97 2.66 -28.34
N SER A 53 -12.95 1.51 -27.65
CA SER A 53 -13.89 1.35 -26.54
C SER A 53 -13.63 2.53 -25.61
N PRO A 54 -14.62 3.38 -25.25
CA PRO A 54 -14.41 4.42 -24.28
C PRO A 54 -14.11 3.69 -22.97
N LYS A 55 -12.83 3.45 -22.69
CA LYS A 55 -12.38 2.97 -21.39
C LYS A 55 -12.95 3.99 -20.43
N THR A 56 -13.95 3.55 -19.67
CA THR A 56 -14.68 4.38 -18.71
C THR A 56 -13.65 5.20 -17.95
N GLU A 57 -13.91 6.47 -17.67
CA GLU A 57 -12.96 7.34 -16.96
C GLU A 57 -12.37 6.66 -15.71
N ALA A 58 -13.17 5.79 -15.06
CA ALA A 58 -12.78 4.90 -13.97
C ALA A 58 -11.68 3.85 -14.31
N GLU A 59 -11.69 3.24 -15.50
CA GLU A 59 -10.65 2.30 -15.94
C GLU A 59 -9.33 3.01 -16.24
N GLN A 60 -9.39 4.22 -16.80
CA GLN A 60 -8.21 5.06 -17.03
C GLN A 60 -7.61 5.55 -15.71
N ASP A 61 -8.45 5.94 -14.75
CA ASP A 61 -8.02 6.34 -13.41
C ASP A 61 -7.38 5.16 -12.66
N GLY A 62 -7.96 3.96 -12.76
CA GLY A 62 -7.36 2.74 -12.20
C GLY A 62 -5.95 2.46 -12.73
N PHE A 63 -5.74 2.56 -14.04
CA PHE A 63 -4.41 2.39 -14.63
C PHE A 63 -3.42 3.49 -14.17
N TYR A 64 -3.87 4.74 -14.09
CA TYR A 64 -3.05 5.85 -13.60
C TYR A 64 -2.62 5.67 -12.14
N LEU A 65 -3.54 5.24 -11.27
CA LEU A 65 -3.24 4.94 -9.86
C LEU A 65 -2.21 3.82 -9.72
N LEU A 66 -2.36 2.73 -10.48
CA LEU A 66 -1.39 1.63 -10.50
C LEU A 66 -0.01 2.06 -11.00
N LYS A 67 0.04 2.86 -12.08
CA LYS A 67 1.30 3.40 -12.62
C LYS A 67 2.00 4.31 -11.61
N LYS A 68 1.25 5.20 -10.95
CA LYS A 68 1.76 6.12 -9.93
C LYS A 68 2.24 5.35 -8.70
N ASP A 69 1.52 4.33 -8.27
CA ASP A 69 1.93 3.45 -7.19
C ASP A 69 3.24 2.70 -7.53
N SER A 70 3.30 2.06 -8.70
CA SER A 70 4.52 1.39 -9.18
C SER A 70 5.72 2.34 -9.19
N GLN A 71 5.53 3.57 -9.68
CA GLN A 71 6.59 4.59 -9.67
C GLN A 71 7.03 4.96 -8.24
N ARG A 72 6.08 5.11 -7.30
CA ARG A 72 6.39 5.40 -5.89
C ARG A 72 7.21 4.26 -5.27
N ARG A 73 6.81 3.01 -5.51
CA ARG A 73 7.52 1.82 -5.01
C ARG A 73 8.93 1.73 -5.59
N MET A 74 9.10 2.01 -6.87
CA MET A 74 10.43 2.10 -7.52
C MET A 74 11.31 3.20 -6.93
N THR A 75 10.77 4.38 -6.68
CA THR A 75 11.51 5.45 -6.00
C THR A 75 11.93 5.02 -4.60
N LEU A 76 11.04 4.41 -3.83
CA LEU A 76 11.33 3.91 -2.48
C LEU A 76 12.44 2.85 -2.49
N THR A 77 12.36 1.86 -3.38
CA THR A 77 13.42 0.85 -3.53
C THR A 77 14.78 1.47 -3.84
N ARG A 78 14.84 2.52 -4.67
CA ARG A 78 16.10 3.22 -4.98
C ARG A 78 16.67 3.93 -3.76
N VAL A 79 15.85 4.67 -3.03
CA VAL A 79 16.28 5.36 -1.78
C VAL A 79 16.81 4.34 -0.78
N LEU A 80 16.05 3.27 -0.53
CA LEU A 80 16.47 2.18 0.36
C LEU A 80 17.76 1.49 -0.10
N SER A 81 18.02 1.41 -1.41
CA SER A 81 19.26 0.83 -1.93
C SER A 81 20.45 1.77 -1.78
N GLN A 82 20.22 3.08 -1.92
CA GLN A 82 21.27 4.09 -1.84
C GLN A 82 21.79 4.23 -0.41
N ASP A 83 20.86 4.21 0.56
CA ASP A 83 21.17 4.45 1.96
C ASP A 83 21.18 3.17 2.81
N GLU A 84 21.23 2.00 2.18
CA GLU A 84 21.11 0.68 2.84
C GLU A 84 22.02 0.54 4.07
N LYS A 85 23.29 0.92 3.93
CA LYS A 85 24.27 0.84 5.03
C LYS A 85 23.93 1.79 6.17
N THR A 86 23.61 3.03 5.85
CA THR A 86 23.25 4.06 6.83
C THR A 86 22.00 3.66 7.60
N ILE A 87 20.99 3.11 6.89
CA ILE A 87 19.77 2.59 7.49
C ILE A 87 20.10 1.42 8.43
N CYS A 88 20.92 0.45 8.02
CA CYS A 88 21.30 -0.67 8.89
C CYS A 88 22.06 -0.21 10.15
N GLU A 89 22.98 0.75 10.01
CA GLU A 89 23.71 1.33 11.14
C GLU A 89 22.77 2.04 12.12
N GLU A 90 21.85 2.85 11.63
CA GLU A 90 20.90 3.58 12.47
C GLU A 90 19.88 2.62 13.11
N TRP A 91 19.42 1.64 12.35
CA TRP A 91 18.53 0.60 12.85
C TRP A 91 19.16 -0.17 14.01
N MET A 92 20.44 -0.51 13.91
CA MET A 92 21.18 -1.17 14.98
C MET A 92 21.30 -0.30 16.23
N LYS A 93 21.54 1.01 16.07
CA LYS A 93 21.58 1.97 17.19
C LYS A 93 20.23 2.10 17.89
N ILE A 94 19.14 2.26 17.13
CA ILE A 94 17.78 2.34 17.67
C ILE A 94 17.46 1.07 18.46
N LYS A 95 17.80 -0.10 17.91
CA LYS A 95 17.63 -1.40 18.58
C LYS A 95 18.34 -1.46 19.92
N GLN A 96 19.62 -1.08 19.96
CA GLN A 96 20.45 -1.07 21.18
C GLN A 96 19.96 -0.05 22.23
N GLY A 97 19.30 1.03 21.80
CA GLY A 97 18.70 2.01 22.69
C GLY A 97 17.42 1.53 23.39
N VAL A 98 16.73 0.53 22.81
CA VAL A 98 15.49 -0.04 23.35
C VAL A 98 15.76 -1.24 24.27
N GLU A 99 16.66 -2.13 23.86
CA GLU A 99 16.98 -3.37 24.60
C GLU A 99 18.40 -3.86 24.26
N GLU A 100 19.02 -4.63 25.16
CA GLU A 100 20.24 -5.37 24.84
C GLU A 100 19.97 -6.36 23.70
N THR A 101 20.59 -6.14 22.55
CA THR A 101 20.25 -6.90 21.34
C THR A 101 21.20 -8.05 21.08
N ILE A 102 20.62 -9.23 20.81
CA ILE A 102 21.34 -10.42 20.33
C ILE A 102 21.38 -10.49 18.80
N LEU A 103 20.67 -9.60 18.11
CA LEU A 103 20.72 -9.52 16.66
C LEU A 103 22.03 -8.90 16.21
N THR A 104 22.64 -9.50 15.18
CA THR A 104 23.86 -9.00 14.57
C THR A 104 23.52 -8.05 13.41
N MET A 105 24.52 -7.29 12.96
CA MET A 105 24.37 -6.47 11.74
C MET A 105 23.98 -7.33 10.53
N ASN A 106 24.52 -8.54 10.41
CA ASN A 106 24.18 -9.47 9.33
C ASN A 106 22.70 -9.83 9.34
N HIS A 107 22.10 -10.04 10.52
CA HIS A 107 20.66 -10.31 10.62
C HIS A 107 19.82 -9.13 10.11
N LEU A 108 20.23 -7.89 10.42
CA LEU A 108 19.58 -6.67 9.96
C LEU A 108 19.74 -6.48 8.45
N GLU A 109 20.90 -6.80 7.87
CA GLU A 109 21.14 -6.74 6.43
C GLU A 109 20.26 -7.75 5.66
N ILE A 110 20.11 -8.97 6.17
CA ILE A 110 19.21 -9.98 5.59
C ILE A 110 17.76 -9.47 5.63
N LEU A 111 17.34 -8.90 6.75
CA LEU A 111 15.99 -8.38 6.91
C LEU A 111 15.75 -7.15 6.00
N MET A 112 16.71 -6.23 5.93
CA MET A 112 16.70 -5.06 5.03
C MET A 112 16.54 -5.49 3.58
N ARG A 113 17.32 -6.48 3.14
CA ARG A 113 17.21 -7.04 1.78
C ARG A 113 15.82 -7.61 1.53
N GLY A 114 15.29 -8.43 2.43
CA GLY A 114 13.94 -9.01 2.29
C GLY A 114 12.84 -7.95 2.21
N LEU A 115 12.87 -6.93 3.08
CA LEU A 115 11.91 -5.82 3.07
C LEU A 115 12.02 -4.97 1.81
N LYS A 116 13.24 -4.71 1.34
CA LYS A 116 13.50 -3.95 0.10
C LYS A 116 13.00 -4.69 -1.14
N GLU A 117 13.26 -6.00 -1.24
CA GLU A 117 12.83 -6.85 -2.36
C GLU A 117 11.30 -7.05 -2.40
N TYR A 118 10.63 -6.92 -1.26
CA TYR A 118 9.17 -6.95 -1.19
C TYR A 118 8.51 -5.74 -1.86
N ILE A 119 9.10 -4.55 -1.80
CA ILE A 119 8.44 -3.30 -2.21
C ILE A 119 8.03 -3.28 -3.71
N PRO A 120 8.90 -3.66 -4.67
CA PRO A 120 8.57 -3.64 -6.11
C PRO A 120 7.37 -4.49 -6.53
N GLU A 121 7.24 -5.70 -5.97
CA GLU A 121 6.32 -6.73 -6.45
C GLU A 121 5.30 -7.16 -5.39
N GLN A 122 5.46 -6.73 -4.14
CA GLN A 122 4.65 -7.15 -2.99
C GLN A 122 4.59 -8.67 -2.81
N ASN A 123 5.63 -9.37 -3.28
CA ASN A 123 5.76 -10.81 -3.15
C ASN A 123 6.10 -11.18 -1.71
N ARG A 124 5.12 -11.72 -0.96
CA ARG A 124 5.30 -12.09 0.45
C ARG A 124 6.36 -13.17 0.67
N ALA A 125 6.59 -14.04 -0.33
CA ALA A 125 7.53 -15.14 -0.23
C ALA A 125 8.97 -14.65 0.05
N VAL A 126 9.36 -13.47 -0.44
CA VAL A 126 10.73 -12.95 -0.19
C VAL A 126 10.94 -12.57 1.27
N VAL A 127 9.92 -12.00 1.93
CA VAL A 127 9.98 -11.64 3.36
C VAL A 127 9.85 -12.88 4.22
N GLU A 128 8.94 -13.79 3.87
CA GLU A 128 8.75 -15.06 4.58
C GLU A 128 10.03 -15.90 4.57
N ASN A 129 10.71 -16.00 3.42
CA ASN A 129 11.99 -16.68 3.31
C ASN A 129 13.08 -15.98 4.12
N ALA A 130 13.19 -14.65 4.07
CA ALA A 130 14.17 -13.91 4.87
C ALA A 130 13.96 -14.12 6.37
N ILE A 131 12.71 -14.07 6.85
CA ILE A 131 12.36 -14.34 8.25
C ILE A 131 12.65 -15.80 8.60
N HIS A 132 12.35 -16.75 7.71
CA HIS A 132 12.65 -18.17 7.96
C HIS A 132 14.15 -18.41 8.12
N THR A 133 14.97 -17.89 7.20
CA THR A 133 16.44 -17.97 7.29
C THR A 133 16.95 -17.37 8.59
N LEU A 134 16.44 -16.20 8.99
CA LEU A 134 16.83 -15.58 10.26
C LEU A 134 16.41 -16.41 11.48
N LYS A 135 15.25 -17.05 11.45
CA LYS A 135 14.81 -17.95 12.53
C LYS A 135 15.71 -19.18 12.65
N GLU A 136 16.19 -19.71 11.52
CA GLU A 136 17.19 -20.79 11.51
C GLU A 136 18.54 -20.33 12.04
N GLU A 137 19.05 -19.17 11.63
CA GLU A 137 20.31 -18.60 12.15
C GLU A 137 20.26 -18.27 13.65
N LEU A 138 19.06 -18.03 14.18
CA LEU A 138 18.80 -17.76 15.60
C LEU A 138 18.39 -19.01 16.39
N ASP A 139 18.55 -20.21 15.82
CA ASP A 139 18.21 -21.49 16.45
C ASP A 139 16.77 -21.56 17.01
N PHE A 140 15.85 -20.82 16.40
CA PHE A 140 14.47 -20.66 16.86
C PHE A 140 14.33 -20.18 18.31
N ASP A 141 15.31 -19.46 18.84
CA ASP A 141 15.26 -18.91 20.20
C ASP A 141 14.12 -17.89 20.34
N ALA A 142 13.30 -18.05 21.37
CA ALA A 142 12.10 -17.24 21.55
C ALA A 142 12.42 -15.76 21.84
N ALA A 143 13.49 -15.48 22.59
CA ALA A 143 13.92 -14.11 22.85
C ALA A 143 14.44 -13.46 21.57
N ALA A 144 15.24 -14.18 20.79
CA ALA A 144 15.76 -13.73 19.49
C ALA A 144 14.66 -13.44 18.48
N ILE A 145 13.65 -14.31 18.41
CA ILE A 145 12.49 -14.13 17.55
C ILE A 145 11.67 -12.90 17.97
N ASN A 146 11.46 -12.70 19.27
CA ASN A 146 10.79 -11.50 19.77
C ASN A 146 11.59 -10.24 19.39
N GLN A 147 12.91 -10.30 19.53
CA GLN A 147 13.78 -9.22 19.10
C GLN A 147 13.72 -9.00 17.58
N LEU A 148 13.60 -10.04 16.77
CA LEU A 148 13.43 -9.93 15.31
C LEU A 148 12.11 -9.22 14.97
N HIS A 149 11.00 -9.57 15.62
CA HIS A 149 9.73 -8.87 15.43
C HIS A 149 9.82 -7.39 15.83
N LEU A 150 10.48 -7.09 16.95
CA LEU A 150 10.73 -5.71 17.36
C LEU A 150 11.60 -4.96 16.34
N ALA A 151 12.61 -5.61 15.75
CA ALA A 151 13.43 -5.00 14.70
C ALA A 151 12.55 -4.59 13.51
N ILE A 152 11.68 -5.49 13.03
CA ILE A 152 10.73 -5.20 11.94
C ILE A 152 9.84 -4.00 12.29
N TYR A 153 9.35 -3.93 13.52
CA TYR A 153 8.54 -2.80 13.99
C TYR A 153 9.29 -1.46 13.92
N LEU A 154 10.57 -1.45 14.32
CA LEU A 154 11.42 -0.27 14.36
C LEU A 154 12.03 0.10 12.99
N PHE A 155 11.78 -0.68 11.94
CA PHE A 155 12.37 -0.44 10.61
C PHE A 155 11.98 0.93 10.06
N GLN A 156 10.71 1.32 10.21
CA GLN A 156 10.24 2.62 9.72
C GLN A 156 10.95 3.78 10.40
N ASP A 157 11.20 3.67 11.71
CA ASP A 157 11.91 4.70 12.46
C ASP A 157 13.33 4.86 11.91
N ALA A 158 14.04 3.74 11.70
CA ALA A 158 15.38 3.77 11.10
C ALA A 158 15.41 4.44 9.72
N VAL A 159 14.42 4.16 8.86
CA VAL A 159 14.31 4.79 7.54
C VAL A 159 13.99 6.29 7.64
N ASN A 160 13.21 6.72 8.64
CA ASN A 160 12.88 8.13 8.84
C ASN A 160 14.05 8.97 9.41
N HIS A 161 15.04 8.31 10.01
CA HIS A 161 16.22 8.97 10.57
C HIS A 161 17.32 9.25 9.54
N VAL A 162 17.18 8.73 8.32
CA VAL A 162 18.10 8.91 7.18
C VAL A 162 17.53 9.94 6.21
#